data_AF-A0A3C1VWB2-F1
#
_entry.id   AF-A0A3C1VWB2-F1
#
_cell.length_a   1.000
_cell.length_b   1.000
_cell.length_c   1.000
_cell.angle_alpha   90.00
_cell.angle_beta   90.00
_cell.angle_gamma   90.00
#
_symmetry.space_group_name_H-M   'P 1'
#
loop_
_entity.id
_entity.type
_entity.pdbx_description
1 polymer ?
#
loop_
_entity_poly.entity_id
_entity_poly.type
_entity_poly.pdbx_seq_one_letter_code
_entity_poly.pdbx_strand_id
1 'polypeptide(L)'
;MALIVQKYGGTSVGSVERIEAVAEKIAKFRDRGDDVVIVVSAMSGETNRLTAMALEMMEQPTPREMDVLLSTGEQVTIALLCMALEKRGYGARSFTGGQVRILTDEAHTKARIREIDSTRIMAQLDQQNIVVVAGFQGVNENGCITTLGRGGSDTTAVALAAALDADECQIYTDVKGVYTTDPRVVEDAHLLSS
;
A
#
# COMPACT_ATOMS: atom_id res chain seq x y z
N MET A 1 15.88 11.24 13.25
CA MET A 1 15.32 11.22 11.89
C MET A 1 15.37 9.79 11.45
N ALA A 2 14.22 9.13 11.50
CA ALA A 2 14.08 7.74 11.08
C ALA A 2 13.43 7.68 9.69
N LEU A 3 13.72 6.65 8.92
CA LEU A 3 12.98 6.28 7.73
C LEU A 3 11.94 5.22 8.08
N ILE A 4 10.67 5.58 7.97
CA ILE A 4 9.55 4.73 8.39
C ILE A 4 8.68 4.39 7.18
N VAL A 5 8.45 3.10 6.97
CA VAL A 5 7.44 2.62 6.01
C VAL A 5 6.14 2.35 6.75
N GLN A 6 5.05 2.99 6.34
CA GLN A 6 3.73 2.80 6.95
C GLN A 6 2.75 2.21 5.95
N LYS A 7 2.06 1.13 6.32
CA LYS A 7 1.00 0.56 5.51
C LYS A 7 -0.36 0.85 6.10
N TYR A 8 -1.30 1.31 5.28
CA TYR A 8 -2.71 1.46 5.65
C TYR A 8 -3.60 0.52 4.83
N GLY A 9 -4.32 -0.37 5.51
CA GLY A 9 -5.29 -1.28 4.89
C GLY A 9 -6.58 -0.58 4.44
N GLY A 10 -7.39 -1.26 3.64
CA GLY A 10 -8.58 -0.66 3.01
C GLY A 10 -9.61 -0.09 3.98
N THR A 11 -9.73 -0.64 5.20
CA THR A 11 -10.57 -0.05 6.25
C THR A 11 -10.03 1.30 6.71
N SER A 12 -8.71 1.47 6.85
CA SER A 12 -8.06 2.73 7.24
C SER A 12 -8.21 3.84 6.21
N VAL A 13 -8.50 3.50 4.94
CA VAL A 13 -8.67 4.44 3.82
C VAL A 13 -10.05 4.31 3.16
N GLY A 14 -11.02 3.75 3.87
CA GLY A 14 -12.32 3.37 3.29
C GLY A 14 -13.25 4.52 2.93
N SER A 15 -12.93 5.75 3.32
CA SER A 15 -13.68 6.95 2.96
C SER A 15 -12.74 8.15 2.90
N VAL A 16 -13.21 9.27 2.32
CA VAL A 16 -12.44 10.51 2.28
C VAL A 16 -12.10 10.99 3.68
N GLU A 17 -13.02 10.91 4.63
CA GLU A 17 -12.80 11.30 6.04
C GLU A 17 -11.71 10.44 6.69
N ARG A 18 -11.66 9.15 6.37
CA ARG A 18 -10.61 8.26 6.87
C ARG A 18 -9.26 8.57 6.23
N ILE A 19 -9.22 8.88 4.94
CA ILE A 19 -8.00 9.35 4.25
C ILE A 19 -7.51 10.67 4.88
N GLU A 20 -8.40 11.60 5.18
CA GLU A 20 -8.08 12.86 5.87
C GLU A 20 -7.47 12.59 7.26
N ALA A 21 -7.99 11.61 8.00
CA ALA A 21 -7.45 11.20 9.31
C ALA A 21 -6.07 10.51 9.19
N VAL A 22 -5.87 9.68 8.16
CA VAL A 22 -4.57 9.07 7.85
C VAL A 22 -3.54 10.15 7.50
N ALA A 23 -3.91 11.13 6.66
CA ALA A 23 -3.05 12.26 6.32
C ALA A 23 -2.63 13.06 7.57
N GLU A 24 -3.54 13.31 8.51
CA GLU A 24 -3.21 13.98 9.78
C GLU A 24 -2.24 13.14 10.64
N LYS A 25 -2.38 11.81 10.64
CA LYS A 25 -1.43 10.95 11.34
C LYS A 25 -0.03 11.04 10.72
N ILE A 26 0.06 10.96 9.39
CA ILE A 26 1.35 11.01 8.66
C ILE A 26 2.04 12.37 8.88
N ALA A 27 1.28 13.47 8.87
CA ALA A 27 1.77 14.81 9.17
C ALA A 27 2.55 14.87 10.50
N LYS A 28 2.05 14.21 11.55
CA LYS A 28 2.71 14.14 12.87
C LYS A 28 4.06 13.41 12.84
N PHE A 29 4.30 12.50 11.89
CA PHE A 29 5.64 11.91 11.68
C PHE A 29 6.57 12.90 10.98
N ARG A 30 6.08 13.60 9.95
CA ARG A 30 6.88 14.63 9.26
C ARG A 30 7.25 15.79 10.17
N ASP A 31 6.34 16.23 11.04
CA ASP A 31 6.60 17.31 12.01
C ASP A 31 7.68 16.93 13.04
N ARG A 32 7.90 15.63 13.27
CA ARG A 32 9.00 15.12 14.11
C ARG A 32 10.32 15.02 13.35
N GLY A 33 10.31 15.30 12.05
CA GLY A 33 11.47 15.20 11.16
C GLY A 33 11.76 13.78 10.70
N ASP A 34 10.77 12.88 10.69
CA ASP A 34 10.93 11.53 10.13
C ASP A 34 10.67 11.53 8.62
N ASP A 35 11.41 10.70 7.89
CA ASP A 35 11.12 10.37 6.50
C ASP A 35 10.10 9.24 6.42
N VAL A 36 9.07 9.42 5.58
CA VAL A 36 7.91 8.53 5.59
C VAL A 36 7.55 8.08 4.18
N VAL A 37 7.53 6.77 3.99
CA VAL A 37 7.02 6.11 2.79
C VAL A 37 5.72 5.40 3.16
N ILE A 38 4.64 5.72 2.45
CA ILE A 38 3.31 5.23 2.73
C ILE A 38 2.94 4.18 1.68
N VAL A 39 2.39 3.05 2.12
CA VAL A 39 1.76 2.05 1.26
C VAL A 39 0.28 2.01 1.58
N VAL A 40 -0.57 2.11 0.56
CA VAL A 40 -2.03 2.01 0.74
C VAL A 40 -2.60 0.88 -0.09
N SER A 41 -3.61 0.20 0.47
CA SER A 41 -4.51 -0.67 -0.27
C SER A 41 -5.62 0.15 -0.96
N ALA A 42 -6.39 -0.49 -1.84
CA ALA A 42 -7.64 0.09 -2.31
C ALA A 42 -8.59 0.42 -1.15
N MET A 43 -9.46 1.41 -1.36
CA MET A 43 -10.53 1.75 -0.41
C MET A 43 -11.42 0.53 -0.12
N SER A 44 -11.93 0.44 1.11
CA SER A 44 -12.79 -0.66 1.57
C SER A 44 -13.91 -0.99 0.58
N GLY A 45 -13.96 -2.23 0.11
CA GLY A 45 -14.99 -2.73 -0.82
C GLY A 45 -14.64 -2.58 -2.30
N GLU A 46 -13.67 -1.74 -2.68
CA GLU A 46 -13.36 -1.49 -4.10
C GLU A 46 -12.79 -2.72 -4.81
N THR A 47 -11.86 -3.45 -4.19
CA THR A 47 -11.34 -4.70 -4.76
C THR A 47 -12.47 -5.70 -5.04
N ASN A 48 -13.41 -5.85 -4.10
CA ASN A 48 -14.56 -6.75 -4.26
C ASN A 48 -15.49 -6.28 -5.38
N ARG A 49 -15.77 -4.98 -5.46
CA ARG A 49 -16.58 -4.37 -6.53
C ARG A 49 -15.96 -4.63 -7.91
N LEU A 50 -14.65 -4.42 -8.04
CA LEU A 50 -13.92 -4.65 -9.29
C LEU A 50 -13.90 -6.14 -9.67
N THR A 51 -13.68 -7.04 -8.71
CA THR A 51 -13.77 -8.49 -8.94
C THR A 51 -15.17 -8.90 -9.40
N ALA A 52 -16.23 -8.40 -8.77
CA ALA A 52 -17.61 -8.70 -9.15
C ALA A 52 -17.91 -8.26 -10.60
N MET A 53 -17.49 -7.05 -10.97
CA MET A 53 -17.62 -6.56 -12.36
C MET A 53 -16.88 -7.46 -13.37
N ALA A 54 -15.68 -7.95 -13.04
CA ALA A 54 -14.96 -8.86 -13.92
C ALA A 54 -15.72 -10.17 -14.15
N LEU A 55 -16.30 -10.72 -13.09
CA LEU A 55 -17.09 -11.96 -13.13
C LEU A 55 -18.41 -11.80 -13.89
N GLU A 56 -19.00 -10.60 -13.88
CA GLU A 56 -20.14 -10.28 -14.74
C GLU A 56 -19.79 -10.28 -16.24
N MET A 57 -18.54 -9.92 -16.58
CA MET A 57 -18.07 -9.91 -17.98
C MET A 57 -17.62 -11.29 -18.47
N MET A 58 -16.99 -12.08 -17.60
CA MET A 58 -16.40 -13.37 -17.95
C MET A 58 -16.38 -14.29 -16.72
N GLU A 59 -16.91 -15.51 -16.84
CA GLU A 59 -16.95 -16.49 -15.73
C GLU A 59 -15.55 -16.79 -15.17
N GLN A 60 -14.53 -16.83 -16.04
CA GLN A 60 -13.13 -17.01 -15.67
C GLN A 60 -12.29 -15.88 -16.28
N PRO A 61 -12.22 -14.70 -15.61
CA PRO A 61 -11.47 -13.57 -16.12
C PRO A 61 -10.00 -13.92 -16.36
N THR A 62 -9.45 -13.46 -17.48
CA THR A 62 -8.02 -13.64 -17.79
C THR A 62 -7.16 -13.05 -16.67
N PRO A 63 -6.24 -13.82 -16.05
CA PRO A 63 -5.45 -13.37 -14.90
C PRO A 63 -4.70 -12.06 -15.15
N ARG A 64 -4.15 -11.87 -16.35
CA ARG A 64 -3.48 -10.63 -16.76
C ARG A 64 -4.41 -9.41 -16.68
N GLU A 65 -5.62 -9.52 -17.22
CA GLU A 65 -6.58 -8.40 -17.20
C GLU A 65 -7.15 -8.16 -15.80
N MET A 66 -7.24 -9.22 -14.99
CA MET A 66 -7.58 -9.10 -13.58
C MET A 66 -6.56 -8.24 -12.83
N ASP A 67 -5.27 -8.44 -13.10
CA ASP A 67 -4.21 -7.62 -12.49
C ASP A 67 -4.31 -6.15 -12.88
N VAL A 68 -4.54 -5.88 -14.18
CA VAL A 68 -4.79 -4.52 -14.67
C VAL A 68 -5.98 -3.90 -13.94
N LEU A 69 -7.11 -4.60 -13.90
CA LEU A 69 -8.35 -4.10 -13.31
C LEU A 69 -8.19 -3.82 -11.80
N LEU A 70 -7.70 -4.78 -11.02
CA LEU A 70 -7.60 -4.63 -9.57
C LEU A 70 -6.61 -3.56 -9.16
N SER A 71 -5.50 -3.41 -9.90
CA SER A 71 -4.48 -2.39 -9.60
C SER A 71 -5.01 -0.96 -9.59
N THR A 72 -6.16 -0.71 -10.23
CA THR A 72 -6.77 0.63 -10.29
C THR A 72 -7.28 1.10 -8.92
N GLY A 73 -7.67 0.18 -8.03
CA GLY A 73 -8.18 0.54 -6.70
C GLY A 73 -7.13 1.26 -5.84
N GLU A 74 -5.90 0.75 -5.80
CA GLU A 74 -4.80 1.41 -5.11
C GLU A 74 -4.40 2.72 -5.80
N GLN A 75 -4.48 2.80 -7.13
CA GLN A 75 -4.14 4.03 -7.88
C GLN A 75 -5.07 5.20 -7.52
N VAL A 76 -6.35 4.95 -7.32
CA VAL A 76 -7.29 5.97 -6.79
C VAL A 76 -6.86 6.42 -5.40
N THR A 77 -6.51 5.46 -4.54
CA THR A 77 -6.22 5.74 -3.13
C THR A 77 -4.94 6.54 -2.94
N ILE A 78 -3.86 6.22 -3.67
CA ILE A 78 -2.59 6.97 -3.58
C ILE A 78 -2.78 8.43 -4.00
N ALA A 79 -3.62 8.68 -5.02
CA ALA A 79 -3.87 10.03 -5.51
C ALA A 79 -4.65 10.85 -4.48
N LEU A 80 -5.72 10.28 -3.91
CA LEU A 80 -6.51 10.94 -2.87
C LEU A 80 -5.69 11.25 -1.62
N LEU A 81 -4.82 10.33 -1.19
CA LEU A 81 -3.96 10.56 -0.03
C LEU A 81 -2.92 11.66 -0.30
N CYS A 82 -2.29 11.70 -1.48
CA CYS A 82 -1.41 12.80 -1.85
C CYS A 82 -2.13 14.15 -1.82
N MET A 83 -3.34 14.24 -2.41
CA MET A 83 -4.13 15.48 -2.36
C MET A 83 -4.46 15.91 -0.91
N ALA A 84 -4.77 14.95 -0.03
CA ALA A 84 -5.02 15.25 1.38
C ALA A 84 -3.77 15.76 2.11
N LEU A 85 -2.59 15.21 1.81
CA LEU A 85 -1.31 15.68 2.36
C LEU A 85 -0.93 17.07 1.83
N GLU A 86 -1.08 17.30 0.53
CA GLU A 86 -0.80 18.59 -0.11
C GLU A 86 -1.72 19.70 0.40
N LYS A 87 -3.01 19.40 0.60
CA LYS A 87 -3.98 20.31 1.23
C LYS A 87 -3.54 20.79 2.61
N ARG A 88 -2.69 20.04 3.31
CA ARG A 88 -2.11 20.36 4.63
C ARG A 88 -0.74 21.04 4.55
N GLY A 89 -0.23 21.30 3.36
CA GLY A 89 1.06 21.94 3.15
C GLY A 89 2.26 20.99 3.14
N TYR A 90 2.04 19.67 3.11
CA TYR A 90 3.13 18.70 2.96
C TYR A 90 3.32 18.33 1.49
N GLY A 91 4.55 18.44 1.00
CA GLY A 91 4.90 17.88 -0.31
C GLY A 91 4.66 16.36 -0.30
N ALA A 92 3.95 15.85 -1.30
CA ALA A 92 3.66 14.43 -1.41
C ALA A 92 3.74 13.96 -2.86
N ARG A 93 4.16 12.71 -3.09
CA ARG A 93 4.23 12.15 -4.44
C ARG A 93 3.75 10.72 -4.48
N SER A 94 2.78 10.45 -5.35
CA SER A 94 2.24 9.13 -5.56
C SER A 94 3.04 8.33 -6.59
N PHE A 95 3.13 7.02 -6.38
CA PHE A 95 3.75 6.08 -7.31
C PHE A 95 2.93 4.79 -7.44
N THR A 96 2.77 4.32 -8.67
CA THR A 96 2.36 2.93 -8.92
C THR A 96 3.53 1.98 -8.69
N GLY A 97 3.25 0.68 -8.49
CA GLY A 97 4.31 -0.32 -8.31
C GLY A 97 5.29 -0.38 -9.49
N GLY A 98 4.79 -0.19 -10.72
CA GLY A 98 5.64 -0.09 -11.91
C GLY A 98 6.50 1.18 -11.96
N GLN A 99 6.02 2.30 -11.42
CA GLN A 99 6.80 3.55 -11.40
C GLN A 99 7.98 3.49 -10.43
N VAL A 100 7.90 2.74 -9.34
CA VAL A 100 9.04 2.44 -8.44
C VAL A 100 9.68 1.09 -8.75
N ARG A 101 9.39 0.52 -9.94
CA ARG A 101 9.96 -0.72 -10.47
C ARG A 101 9.97 -1.85 -9.43
N ILE A 102 8.81 -2.12 -8.81
CA ILE A 102 8.57 -3.37 -8.08
C ILE A 102 8.50 -4.47 -9.14
N LEU A 103 9.66 -5.03 -9.47
CA LEU A 103 9.80 -6.06 -10.48
C LEU A 103 9.29 -7.38 -9.93
N THR A 104 8.53 -8.10 -10.73
CA THR A 104 7.89 -9.36 -10.35
C THR A 104 8.09 -10.44 -11.40
N ASP A 105 7.79 -11.69 -11.03
CA ASP A 105 7.58 -12.75 -12.01
C ASP A 105 6.25 -12.60 -12.78
N GLU A 106 5.98 -13.50 -13.71
CA GLU A 106 4.80 -13.45 -14.58
C GLU A 106 3.58 -14.17 -14.02
N ALA A 107 3.62 -14.58 -12.74
CA ALA A 107 2.55 -15.34 -12.10
C ALA A 107 1.38 -14.42 -11.70
N HIS A 108 0.66 -13.87 -12.69
CA HIS A 108 -0.49 -12.99 -12.51
C HIS A 108 -1.43 -13.46 -11.39
N THR A 109 -2.03 -12.52 -10.66
CA THR A 109 -2.86 -12.71 -9.44
C THR A 109 -2.11 -13.17 -8.17
N LYS A 110 -0.84 -13.56 -8.27
CA LYS A 110 -0.04 -14.11 -7.17
C LYS A 110 1.47 -13.95 -7.41
N ALA A 111 1.85 -12.86 -8.05
CA ALA A 111 3.21 -12.63 -8.50
C ALA A 111 4.14 -12.42 -7.30
N ARG A 112 5.42 -12.78 -7.47
CA ARG A 112 6.45 -12.61 -6.44
C ARG A 112 7.39 -11.48 -6.81
N ILE A 113 7.69 -10.62 -5.83
CA ILE A 113 8.67 -9.54 -5.99
C ILE A 113 10.06 -10.15 -6.16
N ARG A 114 10.76 -9.72 -7.22
CA ARG A 114 12.15 -10.07 -7.53
C ARG A 114 13.11 -8.97 -7.10
N GLU A 115 12.75 -7.71 -7.35
CA GLU A 115 13.60 -6.55 -7.15
C GLU A 115 12.73 -5.30 -6.94
N ILE A 116 13.26 -4.31 -6.22
CA ILE A 116 12.66 -2.99 -6.06
C ILE A 116 13.74 -1.94 -6.30
N ASP A 117 13.46 -0.96 -7.15
CA ASP A 117 14.33 0.19 -7.37
C ASP A 117 13.96 1.34 -6.41
N SER A 118 14.84 1.59 -5.44
CA SER A 118 14.67 2.66 -4.45
C SER A 118 15.02 4.05 -4.97
N THR A 119 15.66 4.19 -6.13
CA THR A 119 16.24 5.45 -6.62
C THR A 119 15.21 6.58 -6.67
N ARG A 120 14.02 6.31 -7.20
CA ARG A 120 12.97 7.33 -7.33
C ARG A 120 12.33 7.70 -6.00
N ILE A 121 12.27 6.75 -5.06
CA ILE A 121 11.74 6.98 -3.71
C ILE A 121 12.72 7.89 -2.97
N MET A 122 14.00 7.51 -2.93
CA MET A 122 15.05 8.28 -2.26
C MET A 122 15.14 9.71 -2.81
N ALA A 123 15.10 9.89 -4.13
CA ALA A 123 15.12 11.22 -4.74
C ALA A 123 13.93 12.12 -4.33
N GLN A 124 12.79 11.55 -3.95
CA GLN A 124 11.66 12.31 -3.42
C GLN A 124 11.81 12.60 -1.93
N LEU A 125 12.33 11.65 -1.15
CA LEU A 125 12.63 11.84 0.26
C LEU A 125 13.67 12.96 0.46
N ASP A 126 14.72 13.00 -0.39
CA ASP A 126 15.74 14.07 -0.40
C ASP A 126 15.15 15.46 -0.65
N GLN A 127 14.01 15.54 -1.36
CA GLN A 127 13.26 16.77 -1.61
C GLN A 127 12.23 17.08 -0.51
N GLN A 128 12.29 16.34 0.60
CA GLN A 128 11.36 16.43 1.71
C GLN A 128 9.91 16.13 1.32
N ASN A 129 9.68 15.33 0.28
CA ASN A 129 8.34 14.84 -0.06
C ASN A 129 7.99 13.56 0.71
N ILE A 130 6.72 13.42 1.07
CA ILE A 130 6.13 12.14 1.52
C ILE A 130 5.91 11.28 0.27
N VAL A 131 6.41 10.05 0.29
CA VAL A 131 6.21 9.11 -0.83
C VAL A 131 4.99 8.24 -0.55
N VAL A 132 4.06 8.12 -1.51
CA VAL A 132 2.85 7.30 -1.38
C VAL A 132 2.82 6.26 -2.50
N VAL A 133 3.02 4.99 -2.16
CA VAL A 133 3.12 3.88 -3.11
C VAL A 133 1.84 3.05 -3.11
N ALA A 134 1.39 2.66 -4.29
CA ALA A 134 0.30 1.69 -4.44
C ALA A 134 0.79 0.33 -3.98
N GLY A 135 0.16 -0.24 -2.95
CA GLY A 135 0.43 -1.60 -2.54
C GLY A 135 -0.07 -2.63 -3.54
N PHE A 136 0.15 -3.91 -3.25
CA PHE A 136 -0.47 -5.05 -3.96
C PHE A 136 -0.08 -5.24 -5.44
N GLN A 137 0.52 -4.24 -6.08
CA GLN A 137 0.85 -4.27 -7.51
C GLN A 137 2.35 -4.15 -7.78
N GLY A 138 2.76 -4.69 -8.92
CA GLY A 138 4.11 -4.58 -9.48
C GLY A 138 4.09 -4.55 -11.00
N VAL A 139 5.25 -4.78 -11.59
CA VAL A 139 5.42 -4.91 -13.04
C VAL A 139 6.35 -6.09 -13.33
N ASN A 140 6.10 -6.84 -14.40
CA ASN A 140 7.04 -7.87 -14.86
C ASN A 140 8.07 -7.31 -15.86
N GLU A 141 9.01 -8.14 -16.32
CA GLU A 141 10.06 -7.73 -17.27
C GLU A 141 9.51 -7.23 -18.62
N ASN A 142 8.30 -7.65 -18.97
CA ASN A 142 7.58 -7.24 -20.18
C ASN A 142 6.75 -5.95 -20.01
N GLY A 143 6.82 -5.29 -18.84
CA GLY A 143 6.07 -4.07 -18.57
C GLY A 143 4.59 -4.30 -18.25
N CYS A 144 4.16 -5.56 -18.07
CA CYS A 144 2.78 -5.86 -17.69
C CYS A 144 2.57 -5.65 -16.19
N ILE A 145 1.43 -5.04 -15.82
CA ILE A 145 0.99 -4.95 -14.43
C ILE A 145 0.78 -6.35 -13.88
N THR A 146 1.27 -6.58 -12.66
CA THR A 146 1.05 -7.80 -11.91
C THR A 146 0.49 -7.49 -10.53
N THR A 147 -0.21 -8.46 -9.92
CA THR A 147 -0.64 -8.35 -8.52
C THR A 147 -0.06 -9.45 -7.65
N LEU A 148 0.16 -9.13 -6.38
CA LEU A 148 0.91 -9.94 -5.41
C LEU A 148 0.02 -10.93 -4.64
N GLY A 149 -1.27 -11.00 -4.97
CA GLY A 149 -2.25 -11.84 -4.27
C GLY A 149 -2.68 -11.29 -2.91
N ARG A 150 -3.31 -12.15 -2.11
CA ARG A 150 -3.87 -11.78 -0.80
C ARG A 150 -2.78 -11.28 0.14
N GLY A 151 -3.03 -10.16 0.82
CA GLY A 151 -2.04 -9.53 1.69
C GLY A 151 -0.96 -8.75 0.92
N GLY A 152 -1.11 -8.59 -0.39
CA GLY A 152 -0.08 -7.99 -1.24
C GLY A 152 0.37 -6.59 -0.82
N SER A 153 -0.50 -5.75 -0.24
CA SER A 153 -0.07 -4.45 0.28
C SER A 153 0.85 -4.55 1.50
N ASP A 154 0.68 -5.56 2.35
CA ASP A 154 1.61 -5.82 3.47
C ASP A 154 2.95 -6.30 2.93
N THR A 155 2.92 -7.21 1.95
CA THR A 155 4.13 -7.65 1.22
C THR A 155 4.86 -6.48 0.58
N THR A 156 4.17 -5.56 -0.08
CA THR A 156 4.76 -4.34 -0.65
C THR A 156 5.44 -3.50 0.43
N ALA A 157 4.80 -3.29 1.59
CA ALA A 157 5.36 -2.48 2.66
C ALA A 157 6.64 -3.07 3.26
N VAL A 158 6.63 -4.38 3.54
CA VAL A 158 7.82 -5.07 4.06
C VAL A 158 8.95 -5.08 3.02
N ALA A 159 8.63 -5.32 1.75
CA ALA A 159 9.62 -5.33 0.69
C ALA A 159 10.24 -3.94 0.46
N LEU A 160 9.43 -2.87 0.51
CA LEU A 160 9.93 -1.49 0.45
C LEU A 160 10.81 -1.16 1.66
N ALA A 161 10.40 -1.55 2.86
CA ALA A 161 11.19 -1.33 4.06
C ALA A 161 12.57 -1.99 3.95
N ALA A 162 12.62 -3.24 3.47
CA ALA A 162 13.88 -3.95 3.23
C ALA A 162 14.72 -3.28 2.12
N ALA A 163 14.11 -2.86 1.01
CA ALA A 163 14.81 -2.25 -0.12
C ALA A 163 15.36 -0.85 0.18
N LEU A 164 14.76 -0.15 1.15
CA LEU A 164 15.14 1.19 1.56
C LEU A 164 16.00 1.21 2.83
N ASP A 165 16.30 0.05 3.42
CA ASP A 165 16.94 -0.07 4.73
C ASP A 165 16.24 0.78 5.81
N ALA A 166 14.90 0.72 5.81
CA ALA A 166 14.07 1.50 6.73
C ALA A 166 14.22 1.03 8.18
N ASP A 167 14.21 1.98 9.11
CA ASP A 167 14.33 1.70 10.55
C ASP A 167 13.13 0.90 11.08
N GLU A 168 11.94 1.12 10.50
CA GLU A 168 10.71 0.47 10.94
C GLU A 168 9.70 0.30 9.80
N CYS A 169 9.02 -0.85 9.77
CA CYS A 169 7.83 -1.09 8.96
C CYS A 169 6.59 -1.17 9.88
N GLN A 170 5.69 -0.20 9.78
CA GLN A 170 4.48 -0.10 10.59
C GLN A 170 3.25 -0.54 9.79
N ILE A 171 2.55 -1.56 10.25
CA ILE A 171 1.31 -2.06 9.62
C ILE A 171 0.10 -1.55 10.41
N TYR A 172 -0.63 -0.58 9.84
CA TYR A 172 -1.87 -0.07 10.41
C TYR A 172 -3.07 -0.88 9.91
N THR A 173 -3.70 -1.57 10.85
CA THR A 173 -4.88 -2.41 10.65
C THR A 173 -6.00 -2.06 11.63
N ASP A 174 -7.11 -2.79 11.57
CA ASP A 174 -8.31 -2.58 12.38
C ASP A 174 -8.27 -3.26 13.77
N VAL A 175 -7.14 -3.86 14.12
CA VAL A 175 -6.82 -4.40 15.45
C VAL A 175 -5.59 -3.69 16.02
N LYS A 176 -5.46 -3.67 17.36
CA LYS A 176 -4.37 -2.95 18.06
C LYS A 176 -2.97 -3.56 17.86
N GLY A 177 -2.87 -4.77 17.32
CA GLY A 177 -1.63 -5.50 17.10
C GLY A 177 -1.94 -6.98 16.89
N VAL A 178 -0.95 -7.85 17.15
CA VAL A 178 -1.15 -9.30 17.07
C VAL A 178 -1.75 -9.80 18.39
N TYR A 179 -2.86 -10.51 18.28
CA TYR A 179 -3.54 -11.13 19.42
C TYR A 179 -3.16 -12.62 19.51
N THR A 180 -3.36 -13.23 20.67
CA THR A 180 -3.15 -14.68 20.90
C THR A 180 -3.97 -15.57 19.96
N THR A 181 -5.12 -15.08 19.48
CA THR A 181 -5.99 -15.68 18.46
C THR A 181 -6.85 -14.59 17.81
N ASP A 182 -7.73 -14.92 16.87
CA ASP A 182 -8.63 -13.94 16.22
C ASP A 182 -9.60 -13.33 17.26
N PRO A 183 -9.47 -12.02 17.59
CA PRO A 183 -10.31 -11.37 18.58
C PRO A 183 -11.77 -11.19 18.14
N ARG A 184 -12.09 -11.45 16.86
CA ARG A 184 -13.48 -11.47 16.36
C ARG A 184 -14.19 -12.79 16.64
N VAL A 185 -13.42 -13.85 16.92
CA VAL A 185 -13.93 -15.19 17.20
C VAL A 185 -13.87 -15.51 18.69
N VAL A 186 -12.82 -15.06 19.38
CA VAL A 186 -12.61 -15.31 20.81
C VAL A 186 -12.51 -13.98 21.56
N GLU A 187 -13.50 -13.69 22.41
CA GLU A 187 -13.57 -12.43 23.16
C GLU A 187 -12.38 -12.24 24.13
N ASP A 188 -11.87 -13.34 24.70
CA ASP A 188 -10.72 -13.35 25.61
C ASP A 188 -9.37 -13.31 24.89
N ALA A 189 -9.33 -13.03 23.59
CA ALA A 189 -8.07 -12.86 22.88
C ALA A 189 -7.26 -11.70 23.51
N HIS A 190 -6.00 -11.96 23.85
CA HIS A 190 -5.12 -10.98 24.49
C HIS A 190 -4.10 -10.45 23.49
N LEU A 191 -3.79 -9.16 23.59
CA LEU A 191 -2.75 -8.52 22.80
C LEU A 191 -1.37 -9.05 23.23
N LEU A 192 -0.57 -9.50 22.27
CA LEU A 192 0.82 -9.87 22.51
C LEU A 192 1.67 -8.61 22.71
N SER A 193 2.54 -8.61 23.72
CA SER A 193 3.53 -7.54 23.92
C SER A 193 4.75 -7.77 23.03
N SER A 194 5.21 -6.72 22.35
CA SER A 194 6.50 -6.67 21.68
C SER A 194 7.66 -6.48 22.65
#